data_AF-A0A7S2FG02-F1
#
_entry.id   AF-A0A7S2FG02-F1
#
_cell.length_a   1.000
_cell.length_b   1.000
_cell.length_c   1.000
_cell.angle_alpha   90.00
_cell.angle_beta   90.00
_cell.angle_gamma   90.00
#
_symmetry.space_group_name_H-M   'P 1'
#
loop_
_entity.id
_entity.type
_entity.pdbx_description
1 polymer ?
#
loop_
_entity_poly.entity_id
_entity_poly.type
_entity_poly.pdbx_seq_one_letter_code
_entity_poly.pdbx_strand_id
1 'polypeptide(L)'
;VLNMRVFFLLATLLLSQANGSYLADVDTSGVFATCPVTLANITDLDASPVLEFDNGQKLYFSSEDAVIAYTTNPKAYWLSPFELPLDGMDGKVGVPNFMGETFYCPYSAEEMIIDMKTPRVVHRGGQNVYFCCFGCIASFWTDPASAWTPEAKTK
;
A
#
# COMPACT_ATOMS: atom_id res chain seq x y z
N VAL A 1 -13.16 -41.80 56.15
CA VAL A 1 -14.24 -40.79 56.27
C VAL A 1 -13.64 -39.55 56.92
N LEU A 2 -13.78 -38.31 56.47
CA LEU A 2 -14.02 -37.67 55.18
C LEU A 2 -13.78 -36.18 55.49
N ASN A 3 -12.97 -35.52 54.66
CA ASN A 3 -12.81 -34.08 54.43
C ASN A 3 -13.45 -33.07 55.40
N MET A 4 -12.61 -32.20 55.96
CA MET A 4 -13.06 -30.92 56.51
C MET A 4 -12.13 -29.78 56.08
N ARG A 5 -12.67 -28.92 55.19
CA ARG A 5 -12.27 -27.55 54.87
C ARG A 5 -10.97 -27.47 54.07
N VAL A 6 -10.90 -26.68 53.00
CA VAL A 6 -10.39 -25.30 53.11
C VAL A 6 -10.43 -24.65 51.71
N PHE A 7 -11.07 -23.49 51.63
CA PHE A 7 -10.73 -22.30 50.84
C PHE A 7 -10.95 -22.28 49.31
N PHE A 8 -11.92 -21.41 48.93
CA PHE A 8 -11.72 -20.26 48.04
C PHE A 8 -10.53 -20.34 47.07
N LEU A 9 -10.82 -20.62 45.79
CA LEU A 9 -9.97 -20.23 44.66
C LEU A 9 -10.85 -19.53 43.62
N LEU A 10 -11.01 -18.22 43.86
CA LEU A 10 -11.27 -17.22 42.84
C LEU A 10 -9.98 -17.01 42.01
N ALA A 11 -10.14 -16.56 40.76
CA ALA A 11 -9.10 -16.05 39.86
C ALA A 11 -8.32 -17.15 39.10
N THR A 12 -8.11 -17.10 37.79
CA THR A 12 -8.11 -16.02 36.80
C THR A 12 -8.36 -16.63 35.41
N LEU A 13 -9.46 -16.27 34.76
CA LEU A 13 -9.66 -16.54 33.33
C LEU A 13 -8.85 -15.47 32.57
N LEU A 14 -7.64 -15.81 32.14
CA LEU A 14 -6.83 -14.96 31.25
C LEU A 14 -7.46 -15.02 29.84
N LEU A 15 -8.33 -14.05 29.56
CA LEU A 15 -8.72 -13.70 28.20
C LEU A 15 -7.49 -13.14 27.47
N SER A 16 -6.98 -13.93 26.53
CA SER A 16 -6.00 -13.53 25.54
C SER A 16 -6.56 -12.36 24.73
N GLN A 17 -6.03 -11.16 24.94
CA GLN A 17 -6.30 -10.03 24.05
C GLN A 17 -5.51 -10.27 22.75
N ALA A 18 -6.22 -10.71 21.71
CA ALA A 18 -5.73 -10.63 20.35
C ALA A 18 -5.76 -9.14 19.95
N ASN A 19 -4.64 -8.45 20.17
CA ASN A 19 -4.38 -7.16 19.55
C ASN A 19 -4.04 -7.40 18.08
N GLY A 20 -5.08 -7.63 17.27
CA GLY A 20 -4.99 -7.46 15.82
C GLY A 20 -4.92 -5.96 15.55
N SER A 21 -3.73 -5.48 15.20
CA SER A 21 -3.53 -4.14 14.66
C SER A 21 -4.37 -3.98 13.39
N TYR A 22 -5.48 -3.28 13.53
CA TYR A 22 -6.29 -2.72 12.46
C TYR A 22 -5.44 -1.68 11.72
N LEU A 23 -4.70 -2.10 10.70
CA LEU A 23 -4.41 -1.21 9.58
C LEU A 23 -5.76 -1.01 8.90
N ALA A 24 -6.22 0.23 8.83
CA ALA A 24 -7.48 0.56 8.17
C ALA A 24 -7.38 0.10 6.71
N ASP A 25 -8.14 -0.92 6.34
CA ASP A 25 -8.41 -1.24 4.96
C ASP A 25 -9.09 0.01 4.36
N VAL A 26 -8.42 0.67 3.42
CA VAL A 26 -8.98 1.79 2.66
C VAL A 26 -10.30 1.32 2.07
N ASP A 27 -11.40 2.03 2.35
CA ASP A 27 -12.72 1.73 1.79
C ASP A 27 -12.65 1.77 0.25
N THR A 28 -12.61 0.59 -0.38
CA THR A 28 -12.47 0.40 -1.82
C THR A 28 -13.80 0.49 -2.56
N SER A 29 -14.91 0.83 -1.89
CA SER A 29 -16.24 0.83 -2.49
C SER A 29 -16.39 1.89 -3.59
N GLY A 30 -16.18 1.47 -4.84
CA GLY A 30 -16.24 2.34 -6.03
C GLY A 30 -14.88 2.86 -6.51
N VAL A 31 -13.78 2.41 -5.91
CA VAL A 31 -12.42 2.76 -6.30
C VAL A 31 -11.92 1.70 -7.29
N PHE A 32 -11.77 2.07 -8.56
CA PHE A 32 -11.04 1.26 -9.52
C PHE A 32 -9.59 1.72 -9.59
N ALA A 33 -8.67 0.80 -9.85
CA ALA A 33 -7.27 1.12 -10.12
C ALA A 33 -6.94 0.71 -11.55
N THR A 34 -5.96 1.37 -12.16
CA THR A 34 -5.47 0.97 -13.48
C THR A 34 -4.09 0.37 -13.34
N CYS A 35 -3.92 -0.87 -13.80
CA CYS A 35 -2.64 -1.57 -13.71
C CYS A 35 -1.54 -0.79 -14.44
N PRO A 36 -0.38 -0.52 -13.81
CA PRO A 36 0.67 0.30 -14.40
C PRO A 36 1.43 -0.39 -15.55
N VAL A 37 1.36 -1.71 -15.60
CA VAL A 37 2.04 -2.53 -16.63
C VAL A 37 1.14 -2.74 -17.84
N THR A 38 -0.09 -3.18 -17.62
CA THR A 38 -1.01 -3.60 -18.69
C THR A 38 -2.01 -2.52 -19.08
N LEU A 39 -2.17 -1.48 -18.27
CA LEU A 39 -3.22 -0.45 -18.38
C LEU A 39 -4.65 -1.02 -18.29
N ALA A 40 -4.81 -2.26 -17.82
CA ALA A 40 -6.12 -2.85 -17.58
C ALA A 40 -6.76 -2.24 -16.33
N ASN A 41 -8.08 -2.02 -16.38
CA ASN A 41 -8.86 -1.58 -15.23
C ASN A 41 -9.06 -2.74 -14.25
N ILE A 42 -8.85 -2.45 -12.97
CA ILE A 42 -9.00 -3.35 -11.84
C ILE A 42 -10.21 -2.84 -11.04
N THR A 43 -11.29 -3.62 -11.05
CA THR A 43 -12.55 -3.27 -10.37
C THR A 43 -12.71 -3.95 -9.02
N ASP A 44 -11.95 -5.01 -8.77
CA ASP A 44 -11.90 -5.76 -7.53
C ASP A 44 -10.49 -5.63 -6.97
N LEU A 45 -10.28 -4.62 -6.11
CA LEU A 45 -8.97 -4.34 -5.53
C LEU A 45 -8.57 -5.38 -4.48
N ASP A 46 -9.55 -5.96 -3.77
CA ASP A 46 -9.33 -6.90 -2.68
C ASP A 46 -8.82 -8.26 -3.19
N ALA A 47 -9.25 -8.66 -4.40
CA ALA A 47 -8.78 -9.88 -5.07
C ALA A 47 -7.58 -9.66 -6.01
N SER A 48 -7.16 -8.40 -6.22
CA SER A 48 -6.11 -8.09 -7.18
C SER A 48 -4.71 -8.30 -6.58
N PRO A 49 -3.74 -8.78 -7.38
CA PRO A 49 -2.35 -8.84 -6.94
C PRO A 49 -1.82 -7.46 -6.58
N VAL A 50 -1.23 -7.35 -5.39
CA VAL A 50 -0.63 -6.12 -4.89
C VAL A 50 0.88 -6.25 -4.72
N LEU A 51 1.59 -5.14 -4.95
CA LEU A 51 2.93 -4.93 -4.41
C LEU A 51 2.81 -4.04 -3.19
N GLU A 52 3.12 -4.60 -2.02
CA GLU A 52 3.15 -3.84 -0.77
C GLU A 52 4.53 -3.20 -0.59
N PHE A 53 4.53 -1.87 -0.44
CA PHE A 53 5.70 -1.12 -0.01
C PHE A 53 5.84 -1.21 1.50
N ASP A 54 7.06 -0.99 1.97
CA ASP A 54 7.33 -0.90 3.38
C ASP A 54 6.41 0.16 4.02
N ASN A 55 5.90 -0.15 5.21
CA ASN A 55 4.96 0.69 5.96
C ASN A 55 3.56 0.86 5.33
N GLY A 56 3.17 -0.04 4.41
CA GLY A 56 1.75 -0.33 4.13
C GLY A 56 1.14 0.34 2.89
N GLN A 57 1.88 1.18 2.17
CA GLN A 57 1.43 1.66 0.86
C GLN A 57 1.35 0.50 -0.13
N LYS A 58 0.35 0.48 -1.02
CA LYS A 58 0.15 -0.61 -1.98
C LYS A 58 0.04 -0.09 -3.41
N LEU A 59 0.55 -0.86 -4.35
CA LEU A 59 0.36 -0.67 -5.78
C LEU A 59 -0.39 -1.88 -6.35
N TYR A 60 -1.48 -1.62 -7.08
CA TYR A 60 -2.41 -2.65 -7.54
C TYR A 60 -2.09 -3.09 -8.97
N PHE A 61 -2.20 -4.38 -9.24
CA PHE A 61 -1.89 -4.97 -10.53
C PHE A 61 -3.02 -5.87 -11.03
N SER A 62 -3.08 -6.05 -12.35
CA SER A 62 -4.08 -6.93 -12.97
C SER A 62 -3.73 -8.42 -12.88
N SER A 63 -2.45 -8.76 -12.63
CA SER A 63 -1.96 -10.14 -12.61
C SER A 63 -0.60 -10.24 -11.89
N GLU A 64 -0.23 -11.43 -11.43
CA GLU A 64 1.10 -11.71 -10.84
C GLU A 64 2.23 -11.45 -11.84
N ASP A 65 2.02 -11.76 -13.11
CA ASP A 65 2.97 -11.46 -14.19
C ASP A 65 3.27 -9.96 -14.28
N ALA A 66 2.26 -9.11 -14.04
CA ALA A 66 2.45 -7.66 -14.02
C ALA A 66 3.27 -7.23 -12.79
N VAL A 67 3.11 -7.88 -11.64
CA VAL A 67 3.96 -7.63 -10.46
C VAL A 67 5.41 -8.02 -10.76
N ILE A 68 5.64 -9.17 -11.41
CA ILE A 68 6.98 -9.63 -11.79
C ILE A 68 7.61 -8.66 -12.80
N ALA A 69 6.87 -8.25 -13.82
CA ALA A 69 7.34 -7.29 -14.81
C ALA A 69 7.73 -5.96 -14.16
N TYR A 70 6.88 -5.45 -13.26
CA TYR A 70 7.15 -4.23 -12.51
C TYR A 70 8.38 -4.36 -11.62
N THR A 71 8.47 -5.40 -10.80
CA THR A 71 9.62 -5.60 -9.89
C THR A 71 10.93 -5.85 -10.64
N THR A 72 10.87 -6.34 -11.88
CA THR A 72 12.05 -6.51 -12.75
C THR A 72 12.54 -5.18 -13.34
N ASN A 73 11.63 -4.30 -13.77
CA ASN A 73 11.99 -3.01 -14.36
C ASN A 73 10.96 -1.92 -14.04
N PRO A 74 10.91 -1.42 -12.80
CA PRO A 74 9.84 -0.54 -12.32
C PRO A 74 9.86 0.82 -13.03
N LYS A 75 11.05 1.30 -13.42
CA LYS A 75 11.21 2.61 -14.10
C LYS A 75 10.52 2.65 -15.46
N ALA A 76 10.32 1.50 -16.10
CA ALA A 76 9.60 1.41 -17.37
C ALA A 76 8.10 1.71 -17.23
N TYR A 77 7.58 1.70 -16.00
CA TYR A 77 6.16 1.88 -15.70
C TYR A 77 5.87 3.18 -14.94
N TRP A 78 6.86 4.04 -14.77
CA TRP A 78 6.65 5.42 -14.34
C TRP A 78 6.10 6.25 -15.48
N LEU A 79 5.34 7.29 -15.15
CA LEU A 79 4.79 8.19 -16.15
C LEU A 79 5.93 8.91 -16.88
N SER A 80 6.05 8.61 -18.18
CA SER A 80 7.07 9.19 -19.04
C SER A 80 6.77 10.66 -19.36
N PRO A 81 7.79 11.52 -19.58
CA PRO A 81 7.59 12.88 -20.11
C PRO A 81 6.88 12.95 -21.47
N PHE A 82 6.80 11.83 -22.19
CA PHE A 82 6.15 11.72 -23.50
C PHE A 82 4.72 11.16 -23.42
N GLU A 83 4.26 10.76 -22.23
CA GLU A 83 2.93 10.23 -22.00
C GLU A 83 2.08 11.24 -21.21
N LEU A 84 0.79 11.32 -21.53
CA LEU A 84 -0.15 12.12 -20.77
C LEU A 84 -0.66 11.32 -19.56
N PRO A 85 -0.89 11.96 -18.40
CA PRO A 85 -1.60 11.33 -17.30
C PRO A 85 -2.98 10.85 -17.77
N LEU A 86 -3.49 9.78 -17.16
CA LEU A 86 -4.88 9.40 -17.36
C LEU A 86 -5.79 10.50 -16.82
N ASP A 87 -6.88 10.74 -17.52
CA ASP A 87 -7.95 11.62 -17.05
C ASP A 87 -8.59 10.99 -15.80
N GLY A 88 -8.52 11.70 -14.68
CA GLY A 88 -9.22 11.32 -13.46
C GLY A 88 -10.73 11.44 -13.57
N MET A 89 -11.46 11.06 -12.52
CA MET A 89 -12.89 11.42 -12.39
C MET A 89 -13.09 12.95 -12.38
N ASP A 90 -12.10 13.70 -11.90
CA ASP A 90 -12.01 15.16 -11.96
C ASP A 90 -11.24 15.68 -13.19
N GLY A 91 -10.85 14.78 -14.10
CA GLY A 91 -10.06 15.04 -15.30
C GLY A 91 -8.59 15.37 -15.04
N LYS A 92 -8.07 15.21 -13.81
CA LYS A 92 -6.71 15.68 -13.47
C LYS A 92 -5.91 14.74 -12.58
N VAL A 93 -6.56 13.86 -11.81
CA VAL A 93 -5.87 13.01 -10.83
C VAL A 93 -6.05 11.54 -11.15
N GLY A 94 -4.93 10.81 -11.22
CA GLY A 94 -4.95 9.37 -11.40
C GLY A 94 -5.60 8.61 -10.24
N VAL A 95 -6.06 7.39 -10.51
CA VAL A 95 -6.75 6.54 -9.53
C VAL A 95 -5.84 5.39 -9.07
N PRO A 96 -5.90 4.96 -7.80
CA PRO A 96 -6.63 5.58 -6.70
C PRO A 96 -5.96 6.89 -6.23
N ASN A 97 -6.78 7.87 -5.84
CA ASN A 97 -6.30 9.14 -5.31
C ASN A 97 -6.35 9.11 -3.78
N PHE A 98 -5.18 9.13 -3.14
CA PHE A 98 -5.08 9.12 -1.67
C PHE A 98 -4.95 10.53 -1.08
N MET A 99 -5.41 11.58 -1.78
CA MET A 99 -5.35 12.96 -1.28
C MET A 99 -6.11 13.12 0.05
N GLY A 100 -5.46 13.70 1.05
CA GLY A 100 -6.04 13.88 2.39
C GLY A 100 -5.95 12.64 3.30
N GLU A 101 -5.50 11.50 2.77
CA GLU A 101 -5.25 10.30 3.57
C GLU A 101 -3.91 10.38 4.29
N THR A 102 -3.82 9.67 5.41
CA THR A 102 -2.57 9.49 6.15
C THR A 102 -1.77 8.33 5.53
N PHE A 103 -0.47 8.54 5.33
CA PHE A 103 0.44 7.50 4.87
C PHE A 103 1.74 7.48 5.68
N TYR A 104 2.46 6.37 5.58
CA TYR A 104 3.79 6.19 6.13
C TYR A 104 4.82 6.14 4.99
N CYS A 105 5.92 6.88 5.15
CA CYS A 105 7.01 6.87 4.18
C CYS A 105 7.66 5.47 4.11
N PRO A 106 7.92 4.89 2.93
CA PRO A 106 8.50 3.53 2.83
C PRO A 106 9.89 3.41 3.47
N TYR A 107 10.68 4.49 3.47
CA TYR A 107 12.05 4.46 3.98
C TYR A 107 12.19 4.86 5.43
N SER A 108 11.45 5.89 5.87
CA SER A 108 11.62 6.48 7.21
C SER A 108 10.53 6.06 8.20
N ALA A 109 9.45 5.42 7.75
CA ALA A 109 8.24 5.15 8.52
C ALA A 109 7.62 6.41 9.17
N GLU A 110 7.96 7.60 8.66
CA GLU A 110 7.38 8.87 9.11
C GLU A 110 5.92 8.98 8.62
N GLU A 111 5.03 9.31 9.55
CA GLU A 111 3.61 9.51 9.30
C GLU A 111 3.33 10.93 8.78
N MET A 112 2.48 11.04 7.76
CA MET A 112 2.11 12.32 7.18
C MET A 112 0.81 12.23 6.39
N ILE A 113 0.20 13.40 6.15
CA ILE A 113 -1.02 13.52 5.36
C ILE A 113 -0.64 13.87 3.92
N ILE A 114 -1.25 13.18 2.96
CA ILE A 114 -1.04 13.45 1.53
C ILE A 114 -1.66 14.80 1.19
N ASP A 115 -0.81 15.70 0.72
CA ASP A 115 -1.19 17.00 0.18
C ASP A 115 -0.69 17.19 -1.26
N MET A 116 -0.98 18.36 -1.83
CA MET A 116 -0.55 18.69 -3.20
C MET A 116 0.97 18.82 -3.36
N LYS A 117 1.71 19.06 -2.26
CA LYS A 117 3.16 19.25 -2.24
C LYS A 117 3.91 17.95 -1.96
N THR A 118 3.18 16.91 -1.54
CA THR A 118 3.74 15.64 -1.14
C THR A 118 4.49 15.04 -2.33
N PRO A 119 5.81 14.82 -2.18
CA PRO A 119 6.61 14.18 -3.20
C PRO A 119 6.02 12.80 -3.52
N ARG A 120 5.82 12.51 -4.81
CA ARG A 120 5.30 11.22 -5.28
C ARG A 120 5.92 10.81 -6.60
N VAL A 121 5.91 9.50 -6.86
CA VAL A 121 6.16 8.94 -8.19
C VAL A 121 4.84 8.51 -8.81
N VAL A 122 4.54 9.10 -9.97
CA VAL A 122 3.34 8.81 -10.74
C VAL A 122 3.63 7.64 -11.68
N HIS A 123 2.79 6.62 -11.64
CA HIS A 123 2.88 5.47 -12.53
C HIS A 123 2.00 5.68 -13.76
N ARG A 124 2.32 4.94 -14.82
CA ARG A 124 1.38 4.71 -15.92
C ARG A 124 0.10 4.13 -15.31
N GLY A 125 -1.07 4.52 -15.79
CA GLY A 125 -2.33 4.16 -15.12
C GLY A 125 -2.74 5.08 -13.97
N GLY A 126 -1.90 6.04 -13.55
CA GLY A 126 -2.29 7.09 -12.61
C GLY A 126 -2.13 6.76 -11.13
N GLN A 127 -1.75 5.52 -10.78
CA GLN A 127 -1.42 5.16 -9.41
C GLN A 127 -0.17 5.89 -8.93
N ASN A 128 -0.14 6.27 -7.65
CA ASN A 128 0.95 7.06 -7.07
C ASN A 128 1.57 6.34 -5.88
N VAL A 129 2.88 6.48 -5.73
CA VAL A 129 3.61 6.11 -4.50
C VAL A 129 4.14 7.39 -3.87
N TYR A 130 3.86 7.61 -2.59
CA TYR A 130 4.14 8.85 -1.88
C TYR A 130 5.35 8.70 -0.95
N PHE A 131 6.05 9.82 -0.74
CA PHE A 131 7.28 9.87 0.05
C PHE A 131 7.30 11.14 0.90
N CYS A 132 7.96 11.08 2.06
CA CYS A 132 8.05 12.25 2.95
C CYS A 132 8.97 13.35 2.45
N CYS A 133 9.94 13.02 1.61
CA CYS A 133 10.89 13.99 1.09
C CYS A 133 11.43 13.59 -0.29
N PHE A 134 12.04 14.56 -0.97
CA PHE A 134 12.72 14.32 -2.25
C PHE A 134 13.93 13.38 -2.12
N GLY A 135 14.54 13.28 -0.93
CA GLY A 135 15.60 12.29 -0.68
C GLY A 135 15.10 10.86 -0.80
N CYS A 136 13.93 10.57 -0.22
CA CYS A 136 13.27 9.26 -0.34
C CYS A 136 12.87 8.95 -1.80
N ILE A 137 12.39 9.96 -2.55
CA ILE A 137 12.18 9.80 -3.99
C ILE A 137 13.48 9.45 -4.71
N ALA A 138 14.56 10.17 -4.43
CA ALA A 138 15.83 9.93 -5.10
C ALA A 138 16.38 8.52 -4.83
N SER A 139 16.23 8.02 -3.58
CA SER A 139 16.53 6.64 -3.22
C SER A 139 15.68 5.66 -4.04
N PHE A 140 14.37 5.88 -4.11
CA PHE A 140 13.46 5.06 -4.92
C PHE A 140 13.80 5.09 -6.41
N TRP A 141 14.20 6.23 -6.95
CA TRP A 141 14.61 6.35 -8.35
C TRP A 141 15.87 5.55 -8.66
N THR A 142 16.79 5.51 -7.69
CA THR A 142 18.09 4.86 -7.81
C THR A 142 17.93 3.34 -7.68
N ASP A 143 17.33 2.90 -6.58
CA ASP A 143 17.10 1.50 -6.24
C ASP A 143 15.66 1.28 -5.74
N PRO A 144 14.70 1.11 -6.67
CA PRO A 144 13.30 0.91 -6.32
C PRO A 144 13.07 -0.32 -5.43
N ALA A 145 13.86 -1.38 -5.62
CA ALA A 145 13.70 -2.64 -4.91
C ALA A 145 13.96 -2.54 -3.41
N SER A 146 14.60 -1.46 -2.96
CA SER A 146 14.82 -1.16 -1.55
C SER A 146 13.58 -0.66 -0.80
N ALA A 147 12.47 -0.38 -1.50
CA ALA A 147 11.25 0.17 -0.89
C ALA A 147 10.19 -0.90 -0.52
N TRP A 148 10.47 -2.18 -0.76
CA TRP A 148 9.58 -3.28 -0.41
C TRP A 148 10.37 -4.50 0.06
N THR A 149 9.82 -5.26 1.01
CA THR A 149 10.44 -6.52 1.43
C THR A 149 10.38 -7.61 0.34
N PRO A 150 11.34 -8.57 0.31
CA PRO A 150 11.30 -9.71 -0.61
C PRO A 150 10.06 -10.60 -0.45
N GLU A 151 9.42 -10.53 0.72
CA GLU A 151 8.22 -11.28 1.12
C GLU A 151 6.92 -10.60 0.67
N ALA A 152 6.98 -9.31 0.31
CA ALA A 152 5.86 -8.55 -0.25
C ALA A 152 5.49 -8.96 -1.70
N LYS A 153 6.10 -10.03 -2.22
CA LYS A 153 5.78 -10.60 -3.52
C LYS A 153 4.45 -11.34 -3.40
N THR A 154 3.39 -10.63 -3.77
CA THR A 154 2.04 -11.12 -4.09
C THR A 154 1.32 -11.83 -2.95
N LYS A 155 0.36 -11.13 -2.35
CA LYS A 155 -0.78 -11.76 -1.67
C LYS A 155 -2.00 -11.67 -2.58
#